data_AF-A0A0C4DQH4-F1
#
_entry.id   AF-A0A0C4DQH4-F1
#
_cell.length_a   1.000
_cell.length_b   1.000
_cell.length_c   1.000
_cell.angle_alpha   90.00
_cell.angle_beta   90.00
_cell.angle_gamma   90.00
#
_symmetry.space_group_name_H-M   'P 1'
#
loop_
_entity.id
_entity.type
_entity.pdbx_description
1 polymer ?
#
loop_
_entity_poly.entity_id
_entity_poly.type
_entity_poly.pdbx_seq_one_letter_code
_entity_poly.pdbx_strand_id
1 'polypeptide(L)'
;MRGCRKGCIQADRCHHSLGMLMRGKAARAGRHWSSEGFCQILLYPLAHLRSALQSRRLPAETTATMRASSPPFPKEQQLCSDLDGETGVDAENLPGWPCVPLSDRAAVEEVLHGEFYASDLEAVAPRLWIMSTQSSANVSPLHRQKIKGRNILITEDPRLHLVWIHDRIFVKPIPRYLLSHRFWEIFLLRQQQPPAPDARLELTLRAAKGYLRSYRYLIQRESDFDMAKQDHLRLVPRHVEWPEFCRFISNFDRIRDVNVSPRYHYGELRLSRLNFYAPFLFGKFHFQRLHGQYSDYFARLYGPVLFAFAVASTALSSMQVVLAVEQVSSAQEIALWSVCRWAGTAILVVTAAIALGFALLWLWLFCSEWVYAIKCRVRKRRQVLYQLDC
;
A
#
# COMPACT_ATOMS: atom_id res chain seq x y z
N MET A 1 -12.51 9.24 65.46
CA MET A 1 -12.22 10.58 64.89
C MET A 1 -12.87 10.66 63.52
N ARG A 2 -14.08 11.24 63.43
CA ARG A 2 -14.44 12.46 62.66
C ARG A 2 -13.91 12.43 61.20
N GLY A 3 -14.69 12.52 60.11
CA GLY A 3 -16.10 12.87 59.90
C GLY A 3 -16.23 13.81 58.68
N CYS A 4 -17.10 13.44 57.73
CA CYS A 4 -18.02 14.30 56.94
C CYS A 4 -17.50 15.39 55.97
N ARG A 5 -17.92 15.31 54.68
CA ARG A 5 -18.76 16.29 53.92
C ARG A 5 -18.88 15.82 52.45
N LYS A 6 -20.06 15.40 51.96
CA LYS A 6 -21.22 16.18 51.45
C LYS A 6 -20.95 16.91 50.13
N GLY A 7 -21.64 16.47 49.07
CA GLY A 7 -21.85 17.25 47.85
C GLY A 7 -22.97 18.28 48.00
N CYS A 8 -23.09 19.15 46.99
CA CYS A 8 -24.29 19.93 46.71
C CYS A 8 -24.33 20.30 45.22
N ILE A 9 -25.51 20.12 44.64
CA ILE A 9 -26.00 20.53 43.31
C ILE A 9 -26.70 21.88 43.47
N GLN A 10 -26.62 22.78 42.47
CA GLN A 10 -27.62 23.76 41.96
C GLN A 10 -26.86 24.70 40.98
N ALA A 11 -27.04 24.72 39.65
CA ALA A 11 -28.13 25.27 38.82
C ALA A 11 -28.41 26.77 38.98
N ASP A 12 -28.08 27.56 37.93
CA ASP A 12 -28.78 28.76 37.40
C ASP A 12 -27.97 29.27 36.19
N ARG A 13 -28.42 29.19 34.93
CA ARG A 13 -29.53 29.86 34.23
C ARG A 13 -29.39 31.39 34.19
N CYS A 14 -28.86 31.93 33.09
CA CYS A 14 -29.18 33.28 32.64
C CYS A 14 -29.28 33.34 31.10
N HIS A 15 -30.45 33.76 30.66
CA HIS A 15 -30.93 33.91 29.29
C HIS A 15 -30.81 35.39 28.85
N HIS A 16 -30.83 35.62 27.54
CA HIS A 16 -31.17 36.88 26.85
C HIS A 16 -30.14 38.03 26.98
N SER A 17 -29.89 38.89 25.99
CA SER A 17 -30.59 39.18 24.74
C SER A 17 -29.69 40.03 23.82
N LEU A 18 -29.88 39.85 22.51
CA LEU A 18 -29.94 40.87 21.44
C LEU A 18 -28.93 42.03 21.38
N GLY A 19 -28.31 42.15 20.18
CA GLY A 19 -28.67 43.29 19.33
C GLY A 19 -27.55 43.99 18.55
N MET A 20 -27.69 43.94 17.23
CA MET A 20 -27.45 45.05 16.26
C MET A 20 -26.01 45.47 15.88
N LEU A 21 -25.63 45.17 14.62
CA LEU A 21 -25.44 46.15 13.52
C LEU A 21 -25.06 45.37 12.23
N MET A 22 -25.93 45.31 11.21
CA MET A 22 -25.92 46.15 9.97
C MET A 22 -24.75 45.81 9.03
N ARG A 23 -24.86 45.62 7.72
CA ARG A 23 -25.81 45.81 6.60
C ARG A 23 -25.19 44.95 5.47
N GLY A 24 -25.91 44.17 4.67
CA GLY A 24 -26.84 44.63 3.66
C GLY A 24 -26.22 44.48 2.26
N LYS A 25 -26.75 43.56 1.44
CA LYS A 25 -27.23 43.81 0.08
C LYS A 25 -27.67 42.50 -0.58
N ALA A 26 -28.98 42.38 -0.72
CA ALA A 26 -29.66 41.52 -1.67
C ALA A 26 -29.50 42.09 -3.09
N ALA A 27 -29.47 41.23 -4.11
CA ALA A 27 -30.24 41.39 -5.34
C ALA A 27 -30.09 40.17 -6.26
N ARG A 28 -31.25 39.55 -6.57
CA ARG A 28 -31.73 39.05 -7.88
C ARG A 28 -30.82 38.07 -8.66
N ALA A 29 -31.31 36.98 -9.26
CA ALA A 29 -32.61 36.72 -9.83
C ALA A 29 -32.82 35.20 -9.94
N GLY A 30 -34.06 34.75 -9.73
CA GLY A 30 -34.50 33.45 -10.22
C GLY A 30 -34.77 33.49 -11.73
N ARG A 31 -34.75 32.32 -12.37
CA ARG A 31 -35.84 31.81 -13.20
C ARG A 31 -35.49 30.45 -13.81
N HIS A 32 -36.54 29.64 -13.87
CA HIS A 32 -36.86 28.61 -14.85
C HIS A 32 -35.95 27.39 -15.01
N TRP A 33 -36.47 26.28 -14.47
CA TRP A 33 -36.34 24.96 -15.07
C TRP A 33 -37.26 24.87 -16.30
N SER A 34 -36.69 24.48 -17.43
CA SER A 34 -37.40 23.95 -18.60
C SER A 34 -36.62 22.78 -19.15
N SER A 35 -37.35 21.69 -19.39
CA SER A 35 -36.96 20.50 -20.13
C SER A 35 -36.63 20.82 -21.58
N GLU A 36 -35.59 20.19 -22.12
CA GLU A 36 -35.42 19.65 -23.48
C GLU A 36 -33.92 19.60 -23.85
N GLY A 37 -33.46 18.49 -24.43
CA GLY A 37 -32.10 18.39 -24.97
C GLY A 37 -31.47 16.99 -24.92
N PHE A 38 -32.17 15.98 -25.43
CA PHE A 38 -31.58 14.70 -25.83
C PHE A 38 -30.73 14.87 -27.10
N CYS A 39 -29.67 14.08 -27.22
CA CYS A 39 -28.94 13.73 -28.46
C CYS A 39 -28.16 14.84 -29.22
N GLN A 40 -26.83 14.85 -29.08
CA GLN A 40 -25.88 14.84 -30.22
C GLN A 40 -24.42 14.75 -29.74
N ILE A 41 -23.89 13.53 -29.69
CA ILE A 41 -22.44 13.28 -29.73
C ILE A 41 -22.21 12.23 -30.82
N LEU A 42 -21.95 12.70 -32.02
CA LEU A 42 -21.28 11.96 -33.07
C LEU A 42 -20.73 12.97 -34.08
N LEU A 43 -19.46 12.78 -34.43
CA LEU A 43 -18.76 13.18 -35.66
C LEU A 43 -17.75 14.35 -35.60
N TYR A 44 -16.50 13.96 -35.91
CA TYR A 44 -15.34 14.68 -36.49
C TYR A 44 -14.32 15.40 -35.56
N PRO A 45 -13.01 15.45 -35.93
CA PRO A 45 -12.17 14.28 -36.28
C PRO A 45 -10.71 14.33 -35.80
N LEU A 46 -10.12 13.13 -35.85
CA LEU A 46 -8.70 12.82 -36.03
C LEU A 46 -8.08 13.57 -37.23
N ALA A 47 -7.41 14.71 -36.98
CA ALA A 47 -6.50 15.31 -37.96
C ALA A 47 -5.54 16.33 -37.31
N HIS A 48 -4.71 15.92 -36.33
CA HIS A 48 -3.57 16.75 -35.90
C HIS A 48 -2.35 15.98 -35.38
N LEU A 49 -2.27 14.67 -35.60
CA LEU A 49 -1.21 13.83 -35.02
C LEU A 49 -0.17 13.30 -36.03
N ARG A 50 0.17 14.09 -37.06
CA ARG A 50 1.14 13.65 -38.08
C ARG A 50 2.17 14.68 -38.58
N SER A 51 2.39 15.80 -37.88
CA SER A 51 3.40 16.80 -38.28
C SER A 51 4.44 17.18 -37.21
N ALA A 52 4.56 16.42 -36.11
CA ALA A 52 5.53 16.71 -35.03
C ALA A 52 6.62 15.65 -34.87
N LEU A 53 6.89 14.86 -35.90
CA LEU A 53 7.97 13.85 -35.91
C LEU A 53 8.86 14.03 -37.14
N GLN A 54 9.59 15.14 -37.24
CA GLN A 54 10.89 15.14 -37.91
C GLN A 54 11.64 16.44 -37.57
N SER A 55 12.90 16.30 -37.16
CA SER A 55 13.87 17.35 -36.82
C SER A 55 13.77 17.96 -35.41
N ARG A 56 14.51 17.35 -34.48
CA ARG A 56 15.40 18.12 -33.60
C ARG A 56 16.61 17.27 -33.25
N ARG A 57 17.74 17.68 -33.81
CA ARG A 57 19.08 17.19 -33.49
C ARG A 57 19.29 17.35 -31.98
N LEU A 58 19.79 16.29 -31.34
CA LEU A 58 20.36 16.33 -30.00
C LEU A 58 21.51 17.36 -29.98
N PRO A 59 21.48 18.38 -29.11
CA PRO A 59 22.71 19.03 -28.72
C PRO A 59 23.47 18.09 -27.76
N ALA A 60 24.73 17.85 -28.11
CA ALA A 60 25.74 17.28 -27.23
C ALA A 60 25.97 18.19 -26.00
N GLU A 61 26.45 17.55 -24.93
CA GLU A 61 27.04 18.16 -23.74
C GLU A 61 26.14 19.02 -22.84
N THR A 62 25.69 18.39 -21.76
CA THR A 62 25.99 18.96 -20.44
C THR A 62 26.68 17.89 -19.63
N THR A 63 28.00 18.03 -19.54
CA THR A 63 28.91 17.36 -18.62
C THR A 63 28.36 17.46 -17.19
N ALA A 64 27.53 16.48 -16.81
CA ALA A 64 27.29 16.18 -15.41
C ALA A 64 28.61 15.65 -14.86
N THR A 65 29.39 16.55 -14.25
CA THR A 65 30.45 16.20 -13.33
C THR A 65 29.85 15.23 -12.31
N MET A 66 30.14 13.94 -12.47
CA MET A 66 29.75 12.89 -11.53
C MET A 66 30.46 13.19 -10.20
N ARG A 67 29.80 13.98 -9.35
CA ARG A 67 30.21 14.14 -7.95
C ARG A 67 30.30 12.74 -7.35
N ALA A 68 31.45 12.45 -6.74
CA ALA A 68 31.61 11.26 -5.92
C ALA A 68 30.39 11.15 -4.99
N SER A 69 29.69 10.02 -5.08
CA SER A 69 28.50 9.79 -4.29
C SER A 69 28.89 9.73 -2.82
N SER A 70 28.50 10.73 -2.03
CA SER A 70 28.68 10.70 -0.58
C SER A 70 27.58 9.86 0.08
N PRO A 71 27.82 9.35 1.31
CA PRO A 71 26.77 8.74 2.11
C PRO A 71 25.58 9.69 2.31
N PRO A 72 24.36 9.13 2.48
CA PRO A 72 23.16 9.94 2.59
C PRO A 72 23.08 10.74 3.91
N PHE A 73 23.82 10.34 4.94
CA PHE A 73 23.91 11.01 6.24
C PHE A 73 25.39 11.30 6.55
N PRO A 74 25.69 12.34 7.34
CA PRO A 74 27.08 12.66 7.72
C PRO A 74 27.57 11.76 8.87
N LYS A 75 28.89 11.67 9.06
CA LYS A 75 29.51 10.74 10.03
C LYS A 75 29.05 10.97 11.47
N GLU A 76 28.76 12.21 11.86
CA GLU A 76 28.32 12.57 13.21
C GLU A 76 26.90 12.10 13.54
N GLN A 77 26.15 11.64 12.53
CA GLN A 77 24.77 11.16 12.66
C GLN A 77 24.65 9.65 12.50
N GLN A 78 25.76 8.92 12.42
CA GLN A 78 25.74 7.47 12.42
C GLN A 78 25.22 6.92 13.76
N LEU A 79 24.52 5.80 13.71
CA LEU A 79 23.93 5.17 14.90
C LEU A 79 24.69 3.91 15.34
N CYS A 80 25.72 3.52 14.58
CA CYS A 80 26.53 2.36 14.83
C CYS A 80 27.99 2.67 14.50
N SER A 81 28.87 2.45 15.49
CA SER A 81 30.31 2.71 15.39
C SER A 81 31.16 1.44 15.31
N ASP A 82 30.53 0.28 15.07
CA ASP A 82 31.20 -1.03 15.01
C ASP A 82 32.37 -1.08 14.00
N LEU A 83 32.42 -0.14 13.04
CA LEU A 83 33.39 -0.10 11.94
C LEU A 83 34.33 1.11 11.98
N ASP A 84 34.31 1.93 13.05
CA ASP A 84 35.07 3.18 13.14
C ASP A 84 36.40 3.09 13.90
N GLY A 85 36.80 1.91 14.39
CA GLY A 85 37.91 1.77 15.35
C GLY A 85 39.32 1.79 14.76
N GLU A 86 40.24 2.48 15.48
CA GLU A 86 41.67 2.16 15.61
C GLU A 86 41.95 1.18 16.79
N THR A 87 40.93 0.75 17.54
CA THR A 87 41.05 0.02 18.83
C THR A 87 40.66 -1.47 18.79
N GLY A 88 40.68 -2.11 17.63
CA GLY A 88 40.81 -3.58 17.57
C GLY A 88 39.70 -4.39 18.27
N VAL A 89 38.44 -3.96 18.21
CA VAL A 89 37.41 -4.96 17.91
C VAL A 89 37.27 -4.92 16.40
N ASP A 90 38.29 -5.48 15.75
CA ASP A 90 38.29 -5.74 14.32
C ASP A 90 37.03 -6.54 14.04
N ALA A 91 36.00 -5.90 13.48
CA ALA A 91 34.89 -6.66 12.93
C ALA A 91 35.45 -7.43 11.74
N GLU A 92 36.06 -8.60 12.00
CA GLU A 92 36.56 -9.49 10.96
C GLU A 92 35.40 -9.86 10.01
N ASN A 93 34.18 -9.91 10.57
CA ASN A 93 32.97 -10.32 9.89
C ASN A 93 31.90 -9.21 9.88
N LEU A 94 31.03 -9.26 8.87
CA LEU A 94 29.92 -8.34 8.70
C LEU A 94 28.97 -8.40 9.92
N PRO A 95 28.61 -7.27 10.55
CA PRO A 95 27.72 -7.26 11.72
C PRO A 95 26.38 -7.99 11.48
N GLY A 96 26.11 -9.04 12.26
CA GLY A 96 24.93 -9.91 12.10
C GLY A 96 25.15 -11.12 11.17
N TRP A 97 26.28 -11.18 10.48
CA TRP A 97 26.69 -12.24 9.55
C TRP A 97 28.07 -12.78 9.94
N PRO A 98 28.16 -13.64 10.98
CA PRO A 98 29.43 -14.09 11.53
C PRO A 98 30.26 -14.93 10.55
N CYS A 99 29.67 -15.42 9.46
CA CYS A 99 30.35 -16.25 8.46
C CYS A 99 30.85 -15.45 7.24
N VAL A 100 30.65 -14.14 7.20
CA VAL A 100 30.97 -13.30 6.04
C VAL A 100 32.08 -12.32 6.43
N PRO A 101 33.35 -12.60 6.04
CA PRO A 101 34.46 -11.74 6.40
C PRO A 101 34.41 -10.40 5.63
N LEU A 102 34.68 -9.28 6.30
CA LEU A 102 34.73 -7.96 5.67
C LEU A 102 35.88 -7.80 4.68
N SER A 103 36.92 -8.63 4.78
CA SER A 103 38.02 -8.68 3.81
C SER A 103 37.57 -9.16 2.43
N ASP A 104 36.52 -9.99 2.37
CA ASP A 104 35.96 -10.47 1.11
C ASP A 104 34.83 -9.55 0.63
N ARG A 105 35.23 -8.55 -0.15
CA ARG A 105 34.30 -7.58 -0.73
C ARG A 105 33.23 -8.23 -1.61
N ALA A 106 33.57 -9.27 -2.37
CA ALA A 106 32.63 -9.90 -3.30
C ALA A 106 31.53 -10.65 -2.54
N ALA A 107 31.90 -11.38 -1.48
CA ALA A 107 30.94 -12.04 -0.60
C ALA A 107 30.00 -11.03 0.09
N VAL A 108 30.54 -9.90 0.58
CA VAL A 108 29.72 -8.83 1.18
C VAL A 108 28.76 -8.23 0.16
N GLU A 109 29.21 -7.93 -1.06
CA GLU A 109 28.35 -7.39 -2.13
C GLU A 109 27.26 -8.37 -2.56
N GLU A 110 27.55 -9.67 -2.59
CA GLU A 110 26.56 -10.72 -2.85
C GLU A 110 25.47 -10.77 -1.77
N VAL A 111 25.87 -10.75 -0.49
CA VAL A 111 24.95 -10.70 0.65
C VAL A 111 24.10 -9.43 0.58
N LEU A 112 24.70 -8.26 0.38
CA LEU A 112 23.97 -6.99 0.29
C LEU A 112 22.93 -6.99 -0.83
N HIS A 113 23.30 -7.56 -1.99
CA HIS A 113 22.36 -7.69 -3.10
C HIS A 113 21.20 -8.62 -2.73
N GLY A 114 21.46 -9.79 -2.13
CA GLY A 114 20.40 -10.70 -1.67
C GLY A 114 19.52 -10.10 -0.57
N GLU A 115 20.10 -9.26 0.30
CA GLU A 115 19.45 -8.67 1.46
C GLU A 115 18.51 -7.51 1.11
N PHE A 116 18.78 -6.74 0.05
CA PHE A 116 18.01 -5.54 -0.28
C PHE A 116 17.32 -5.59 -1.65
N TYR A 117 17.91 -6.29 -2.63
CA TYR A 117 17.41 -6.27 -4.00
C TYR A 117 16.41 -7.40 -4.24
N ALA A 118 15.14 -7.04 -4.40
CA ALA A 118 14.06 -7.99 -4.64
C ALA A 118 13.80 -8.19 -6.15
N SER A 119 14.65 -8.98 -6.83
CA SER A 119 14.63 -9.16 -8.30
C SER A 119 13.24 -9.38 -8.90
N ASP A 120 12.43 -10.25 -8.28
CA ASP A 120 11.05 -10.53 -8.71
C ASP A 120 10.19 -9.24 -8.74
N LEU A 121 10.23 -8.46 -7.65
CA LEU A 121 9.41 -7.25 -7.51
C LEU A 121 9.92 -6.11 -8.41
N GLU A 122 11.23 -6.01 -8.61
CA GLU A 122 11.83 -5.01 -9.50
C GLU A 122 11.41 -5.24 -10.95
N ALA A 123 11.42 -6.49 -11.42
CA ALA A 123 10.98 -6.86 -12.77
C ALA A 123 9.49 -6.54 -13.02
N VAL A 124 8.68 -6.52 -11.97
CA VAL A 124 7.24 -6.26 -12.03
C VAL A 124 6.89 -4.82 -11.63
N ALA A 125 7.83 -4.03 -11.10
CA ALA A 125 7.60 -2.68 -10.61
C ALA A 125 6.84 -1.75 -11.57
N PRO A 126 7.07 -1.78 -12.90
CA PRO A 126 6.28 -0.98 -13.86
C PRO A 126 4.79 -1.37 -13.94
N ARG A 127 4.43 -2.56 -13.45
CA ARG A 127 3.07 -3.15 -13.46
C ARG A 127 2.41 -3.17 -12.08
N LEU A 128 3.14 -2.89 -11.00
CA LEU A 128 2.61 -2.91 -9.62
C LEU A 128 1.50 -1.87 -9.36
N TRP A 129 1.37 -0.83 -10.19
CA TRP A 129 0.27 0.14 -10.09
C TRP A 129 -1.13 -0.47 -10.23
N ILE A 130 -1.23 -1.69 -10.80
CA ILE A 130 -2.50 -2.43 -10.91
C ILE A 130 -2.99 -2.89 -9.52
N MET A 131 -2.07 -3.14 -8.58
CA MET A 131 -2.37 -3.77 -7.30
C MET A 131 -2.23 -2.84 -6.09
N SER A 132 -1.43 -1.77 -6.19
CA SER A 132 -1.21 -0.82 -5.10
C SER A 132 -1.12 0.62 -5.60
N THR A 133 -1.42 1.57 -4.71
CA THR A 133 -1.27 3.00 -4.94
C THR A 133 0.20 3.34 -5.18
N GLN A 134 0.49 4.02 -6.29
CA GLN A 134 1.86 4.40 -6.69
C GLN A 134 2.38 5.61 -5.90
N SER A 135 2.54 5.44 -4.59
CA SER A 135 3.08 6.45 -3.68
C SER A 135 4.03 5.79 -2.68
N SER A 136 5.24 6.33 -2.56
CA SER A 136 6.22 5.92 -1.56
C SER A 136 5.78 6.27 -0.14
N ALA A 137 4.96 7.32 0.01
CA ALA A 137 4.34 7.71 1.27
C ALA A 137 3.14 6.84 1.67
N ASN A 138 2.73 5.86 0.84
CA ASN A 138 1.66 4.92 1.19
C ASN A 138 2.14 3.84 2.17
N VAL A 139 2.76 4.26 3.27
CA VAL A 139 3.26 3.41 4.35
C VAL A 139 2.66 3.95 5.64
N SER A 140 1.90 3.11 6.33
CA SER A 140 1.27 3.46 7.58
C SER A 140 2.27 3.30 8.72
N PRO A 141 2.34 4.25 9.66
CA PRO A 141 3.17 4.13 10.86
C PRO A 141 2.84 2.89 11.68
N LEU A 142 3.79 2.43 12.50
CA LEU A 142 3.66 1.21 13.30
C LEU A 142 2.43 1.22 14.22
N HIS A 143 2.17 2.31 14.94
CA HIS A 143 0.96 2.46 15.77
C HIS A 143 -0.31 2.30 14.93
N ARG A 144 -0.33 2.85 13.71
CA ARG A 144 -1.47 2.74 12.79
C ARG A 144 -1.63 1.34 12.22
N GLN A 145 -0.55 0.56 12.08
CA GLN A 145 -0.65 -0.87 11.75
C GLN A 145 -1.44 -1.62 12.83
N LYS A 146 -1.15 -1.35 14.11
CA LYS A 146 -1.89 -1.95 15.23
C LYS A 146 -3.36 -1.51 15.25
N ILE A 147 -3.66 -0.24 14.99
CA ILE A 147 -5.05 0.25 14.87
C ILE A 147 -5.80 -0.46 13.73
N LYS A 148 -5.12 -0.77 12.63
CA LYS A 148 -5.68 -1.58 11.52
C LYS A 148 -5.87 -3.06 11.87
N GLY A 149 -5.59 -3.47 13.11
CA GLY A 149 -5.65 -4.86 13.55
C GLY A 149 -4.53 -5.72 12.98
N ARG A 150 -3.42 -5.13 12.55
CA ARG A 150 -2.28 -5.88 11.98
C ARG A 150 -1.23 -6.16 13.04
N ASN A 151 -0.81 -7.41 13.12
CA ASN A 151 0.38 -7.84 13.82
C ASN A 151 1.62 -7.62 12.95
N ILE A 152 2.70 -7.16 13.56
CA ILE A 152 3.96 -6.87 12.87
C ILE A 152 4.82 -8.12 13.02
N LEU A 153 5.23 -8.71 11.90
CA LEU A 153 6.07 -9.90 11.84
C LEU A 153 7.43 -9.54 11.25
N ILE A 154 8.48 -10.11 11.84
CA ILE A 154 9.85 -9.99 11.33
C ILE A 154 10.01 -10.88 10.10
N THR A 155 10.68 -10.36 9.07
CA THR A 155 11.12 -11.11 7.89
C THR A 155 12.53 -10.67 7.52
N GLU A 156 13.41 -11.58 7.11
CA GLU A 156 14.70 -11.20 6.52
C GLU A 156 14.62 -11.06 4.99
N ASP A 157 13.60 -11.66 4.35
CA ASP A 157 13.41 -11.57 2.89
C ASP A 157 13.00 -10.14 2.45
N PRO A 158 13.79 -9.44 1.61
CA PRO A 158 13.43 -8.12 1.09
C PRO A 158 12.15 -8.11 0.25
N ARG A 159 11.76 -9.26 -0.33
CA ARG A 159 10.52 -9.41 -1.11
C ARG A 159 9.27 -9.22 -0.25
N LEU A 160 9.38 -9.50 1.06
CA LEU A 160 8.25 -9.44 1.99
C LEU A 160 8.19 -8.14 2.80
N HIS A 161 9.26 -7.36 2.86
CA HIS A 161 9.24 -6.07 3.55
C HIS A 161 8.03 -5.21 3.08
N LEU A 162 7.27 -4.61 4.01
CA LEU A 162 6.02 -3.83 3.74
C LEU A 162 4.91 -4.58 2.99
N VAL A 163 4.99 -5.91 2.90
CA VAL A 163 3.92 -6.74 2.37
C VAL A 163 2.99 -7.12 3.52
N TRP A 164 1.68 -7.00 3.31
CA TRP A 164 0.69 -7.36 4.33
C TRP A 164 -0.37 -8.31 3.80
N ILE A 165 -0.90 -9.13 4.71
CA ILE A 165 -1.95 -10.11 4.45
C ILE A 165 -2.85 -10.21 5.68
N HIS A 166 -4.16 -10.01 5.50
CA HIS A 166 -5.16 -10.04 6.57
C HIS A 166 -4.76 -9.18 7.79
N ASP A 167 -4.48 -9.85 8.90
CA ASP A 167 -4.12 -9.37 10.22
C ASP A 167 -2.61 -9.24 10.40
N ARG A 168 -1.77 -9.32 9.35
CA ARG A 168 -0.31 -9.34 9.50
C ARG A 168 0.40 -8.47 8.47
N ILE A 169 1.49 -7.85 8.88
CA ILE A 169 2.43 -7.11 8.01
C ILE A 169 3.85 -7.58 8.29
N PHE A 170 4.61 -7.83 7.22
CA PHE A 170 6.00 -8.23 7.30
C PHE A 170 6.90 -7.00 7.24
N VAL A 171 7.77 -6.86 8.23
CA VAL A 171 8.75 -5.77 8.32
C VAL A 171 10.10 -6.42 8.57
N LYS A 172 11.09 -5.94 7.83
CA LYS A 172 12.47 -6.42 7.95
C LYS A 172 13.20 -5.51 8.92
N PRO A 173 13.99 -6.00 9.89
CA PRO A 173 14.76 -5.17 10.83
C PRO A 173 15.88 -4.38 10.13
N ILE A 174 16.27 -3.22 10.66
CA ILE A 174 17.42 -2.48 10.10
C ILE A 174 18.71 -3.21 10.46
N PRO A 175 19.52 -3.67 9.48
CA PRO A 175 20.80 -4.27 9.78
C PRO A 175 21.77 -3.23 10.37
N ARG A 176 22.55 -3.63 11.38
CA ARG A 176 23.48 -2.73 12.11
C ARG A 176 24.51 -2.06 11.20
N TYR A 177 25.04 -2.79 10.22
CA TYR A 177 26.02 -2.25 9.28
C TYR A 177 25.48 -1.08 8.45
N LEU A 178 24.16 -1.03 8.20
CA LEU A 178 23.53 0.04 7.42
C LEU A 178 23.45 1.36 8.20
N LEU A 179 23.67 1.32 9.51
CA LEU A 179 23.68 2.45 10.42
C LEU A 179 25.07 3.07 10.62
N SER A 180 26.12 2.47 10.04
CA SER A 180 27.51 2.96 10.11
C SER A 180 27.86 3.76 8.86
N HIS A 181 28.40 4.96 9.01
CA HIS A 181 28.81 5.79 7.87
C HIS A 181 29.91 5.11 7.05
N ARG A 182 30.90 4.54 7.75
CA ARG A 182 32.06 3.88 7.16
C ARG A 182 31.66 2.72 6.26
N PHE A 183 30.63 1.96 6.64
CA PHE A 183 30.10 0.88 5.82
C PHE A 183 29.64 1.34 4.44
N TRP A 184 28.91 2.47 4.40
CA TRP A 184 28.42 3.03 3.14
C TRP A 184 29.58 3.42 2.23
N GLU A 185 30.60 4.09 2.77
CA GLU A 185 31.79 4.49 2.02
C GLU A 185 32.54 3.31 1.40
N ILE A 186 32.66 2.21 2.14
CA ILE A 186 33.45 1.06 1.70
C ILE A 186 32.66 0.18 0.73
N PHE A 187 31.44 -0.22 1.08
CA PHE A 187 30.73 -1.32 0.40
C PHE A 187 29.57 -0.88 -0.48
N LEU A 188 28.94 0.27 -0.22
CA LEU A 188 27.76 0.73 -0.98
C LEU A 188 28.08 1.87 -1.96
N LEU A 189 29.16 2.60 -1.70
CA LEU A 189 29.61 3.72 -2.51
C LEU A 189 30.92 3.33 -3.22
N ARG A 190 31.04 3.80 -4.45
CA ARG A 190 32.22 3.53 -5.26
C ARG A 190 33.34 4.48 -4.85
N GLN A 191 34.46 3.93 -4.37
CA GLN A 191 35.64 4.73 -4.01
C GLN A 191 36.56 5.06 -5.20
N GLN A 192 36.55 4.28 -6.29
CA GLN A 192 37.40 4.52 -7.46
C GLN A 192 36.71 4.13 -8.77
N GLN A 193 37.02 4.86 -9.84
CA GLN A 193 36.50 4.72 -11.21
C GLN A 193 37.16 3.51 -11.93
N PRO A 194 36.40 2.47 -12.33
CA PRO A 194 36.71 1.70 -13.53
C PRO A 194 35.85 2.22 -14.71
N PRO A 195 36.15 1.82 -15.96
CA PRO A 195 35.51 2.34 -17.16
C PRO A 195 34.00 2.00 -17.30
N ALA A 196 33.40 1.24 -16.38
CA ALA A 196 31.98 0.93 -16.39
C ALA A 196 31.32 1.03 -14.99
N PRO A 197 30.08 1.54 -14.88
CA PRO A 197 29.26 1.44 -13.67
C PRO A 197 28.93 -0.02 -13.39
N ASP A 198 29.24 -0.49 -12.18
CA ASP A 198 28.76 -1.79 -11.70
C ASP A 198 27.28 -1.64 -11.44
N ALA A 199 26.48 -2.10 -12.41
CA ALA A 199 25.04 -1.99 -12.37
C ALA A 199 24.46 -2.66 -11.12
N ARG A 200 25.07 -3.75 -10.63
CA ARG A 200 24.57 -4.50 -9.49
C ARG A 200 24.73 -3.72 -8.18
N LEU A 201 25.88 -3.08 -7.99
CA LEU A 201 26.14 -2.23 -6.83
C LEU A 201 25.19 -1.02 -6.80
N GLU A 202 25.00 -0.35 -7.94
CA GLU A 202 24.08 0.81 -8.03
C GLU A 202 22.62 0.41 -7.73
N LEU A 203 22.17 -0.76 -8.22
CA LEU A 203 20.85 -1.30 -7.90
C LEU A 203 20.70 -1.56 -6.40
N THR A 204 21.73 -2.14 -5.78
CA THR A 204 21.77 -2.42 -4.34
C THR A 204 21.75 -1.13 -3.52
N LEU A 205 22.54 -0.13 -3.90
CA LEU A 205 22.54 1.20 -3.27
C LEU A 205 21.16 1.86 -3.33
N ARG A 206 20.50 1.82 -4.49
CA ARG A 206 19.13 2.37 -4.66
C ARG A 206 18.09 1.62 -3.83
N ALA A 207 18.23 0.30 -3.71
CA ALA A 207 17.36 -0.53 -2.88
C ALA A 207 17.56 -0.22 -1.39
N ALA A 208 18.82 -0.11 -0.92
CA ALA A 208 19.16 0.24 0.46
C ALA A 208 18.66 1.65 0.86
N LYS A 209 18.78 2.63 -0.03
CA LYS A 209 18.20 3.97 0.17
C LYS A 209 16.68 3.93 0.29
N GLY A 210 16.01 3.17 -0.59
CA GLY A 210 14.56 2.98 -0.54
C GLY A 210 14.09 2.28 0.72
N TYR A 211 14.88 1.30 1.17
CA TYR A 211 14.67 0.56 2.39
C TYR A 211 14.70 1.46 3.63
N LEU A 212 15.75 2.27 3.81
CA LEU A 212 15.79 3.21 4.94
C LEU A 212 14.73 4.31 4.82
N ARG A 213 14.39 4.72 3.60
CA ARG A 213 13.27 5.65 3.38
C ARG A 213 11.93 5.07 3.85
N SER A 214 11.70 3.76 3.78
CA SER A 214 10.46 3.16 4.29
C SER A 214 10.35 3.34 5.81
N TYR A 215 11.47 3.25 6.52
CA TYR A 215 11.55 3.42 7.97
C TYR A 215 11.17 4.82 8.43
N ARG A 216 11.45 5.84 7.61
CA ARG A 216 10.97 7.21 7.85
C ARG A 216 9.44 7.30 7.92
N TYR A 217 8.74 6.49 7.13
CA TYR A 217 7.28 6.47 7.12
C TYR A 217 6.70 5.51 8.16
N LEU A 218 7.39 4.41 8.49
CA LEU A 218 7.01 3.47 9.54
C LEU A 218 7.12 4.08 10.94
N ILE A 219 8.18 4.85 11.21
CA ILE A 219 8.46 5.43 12.52
C ILE A 219 8.35 6.95 12.41
N GLN A 220 7.20 7.50 12.81
CA GLN A 220 6.95 8.95 12.73
C GLN A 220 6.87 9.61 14.11
N ARG A 221 6.51 8.84 15.13
CA ARG A 221 6.35 9.31 16.51
C ARG A 221 7.22 8.49 17.44
N GLU A 222 7.51 9.04 18.61
CA GLU A 222 8.23 8.35 19.68
C GLU A 222 7.53 7.04 20.08
N SER A 223 6.19 7.01 20.12
CA SER A 223 5.43 5.78 20.35
C SER A 223 5.69 4.70 19.29
N ASP A 224 5.92 5.07 18.03
CA ASP A 224 6.31 4.11 16.99
C ASP A 224 7.72 3.58 17.22
N PHE A 225 8.62 4.45 17.69
CA PHE A 225 10.01 4.11 17.97
C PHE A 225 10.10 3.13 19.15
N ASP A 226 9.34 3.38 20.22
CA ASP A 226 9.24 2.47 21.36
C ASP A 226 8.70 1.10 20.92
N MET A 227 7.67 1.09 20.05
CA MET A 227 7.18 -0.15 19.44
C MET A 227 8.28 -0.86 18.63
N ALA A 228 9.06 -0.13 17.84
CA ALA A 228 10.15 -0.69 17.04
C ALA A 228 11.27 -1.30 17.90
N LYS A 229 11.51 -0.77 19.11
CA LYS A 229 12.51 -1.27 20.07
C LYS A 229 12.03 -2.48 20.89
N GLN A 230 10.75 -2.82 20.88
CA GLN A 230 10.21 -3.94 21.66
C GLN A 230 10.94 -5.26 21.36
N ASP A 231 11.10 -6.07 22.40
CA ASP A 231 11.94 -7.27 22.41
C ASP A 231 11.59 -8.32 21.35
N HIS A 232 10.32 -8.40 20.96
CA HIS A 232 9.83 -9.33 19.95
C HIS A 232 9.92 -8.79 18.52
N LEU A 233 10.21 -7.50 18.32
CA LEU A 233 10.32 -6.84 17.01
C LEU A 233 11.74 -6.45 16.67
N ARG A 234 12.47 -5.82 17.61
CA ARG A 234 13.87 -5.37 17.47
C ARG A 234 14.19 -4.79 16.08
N LEU A 235 13.30 -3.95 15.55
CA LEU A 235 13.44 -3.37 14.21
C LEU A 235 14.56 -2.33 14.17
N VAL A 236 14.81 -1.67 15.30
CA VAL A 236 15.90 -0.72 15.53
C VAL A 236 16.75 -1.23 16.69
N PRO A 237 18.09 -1.08 16.65
CA PRO A 237 18.95 -1.48 17.76
C PRO A 237 18.58 -0.81 19.10
N ARG A 238 18.74 -1.54 20.20
CA ARG A 238 18.28 -1.11 21.54
C ARG A 238 18.99 0.12 22.08
N HIS A 239 20.26 0.28 21.72
CA HIS A 239 21.13 1.36 22.22
C HIS A 239 20.83 2.73 21.59
N VAL A 240 20.01 2.77 20.53
CA VAL A 240 19.69 4.01 19.82
C VAL A 240 18.58 4.76 20.57
N GLU A 241 18.78 6.06 20.76
CA GLU A 241 17.78 6.96 21.36
C GLU A 241 16.95 7.70 20.29
N TRP A 242 15.74 8.12 20.68
CA TRP A 242 14.78 8.74 19.74
C TRP A 242 15.34 9.97 19.00
N PRO A 243 15.98 10.97 19.68
CA PRO A 243 16.53 12.13 18.99
C PRO A 243 17.65 11.79 18.01
N GLU A 244 18.45 10.76 18.30
CA GLU A 244 19.51 10.28 17.43
C GLU A 244 18.93 9.65 16.17
N PHE A 245 17.93 8.78 16.35
CA PHE A 245 17.19 8.17 15.24
C PHE A 245 16.53 9.23 14.37
N CYS A 246 15.91 10.25 14.96
CA CYS A 246 15.31 11.37 14.20
C CYS A 246 16.35 12.09 13.33
N ARG A 247 17.52 12.41 13.88
CA ARG A 247 18.60 13.06 13.13
C ARG A 247 19.04 12.18 11.96
N PHE A 248 19.33 10.92 12.22
CA PHE A 248 19.70 9.94 11.19
C PHE A 248 18.66 9.80 10.08
N ILE A 249 17.40 9.52 10.43
CA ILE A 249 16.35 9.19 9.47
C ILE A 249 15.89 10.41 8.65
N SER A 250 16.08 11.63 9.17
CA SER A 250 15.73 12.87 8.47
C SER A 250 16.48 13.04 7.14
N ASN A 251 17.68 12.47 7.02
CA ASN A 251 18.47 12.52 5.78
C ASN A 251 17.81 11.76 4.62
N PHE A 252 16.99 10.75 4.93
CA PHE A 252 16.32 9.92 3.93
C PHE A 252 15.02 10.52 3.41
N ASP A 253 14.51 11.59 4.04
CA ASP A 253 13.31 12.33 3.61
C ASP A 253 13.55 13.06 2.28
N ARG A 254 14.79 13.53 2.05
CA ARG A 254 15.18 14.29 0.85
C ARG A 254 15.40 13.40 -0.38
N ILE A 255 15.35 12.08 -0.23
CA ILE A 255 15.65 11.15 -1.32
C ILE A 255 14.44 11.02 -2.25
N ARG A 256 14.56 11.62 -3.44
CA ARG A 256 13.58 11.55 -4.53
C ARG A 256 13.41 10.11 -5.04
N ASP A 257 12.21 9.80 -5.54
CA ASP A 257 11.87 8.48 -6.11
C ASP A 257 12.87 8.04 -7.21
N VAL A 258 13.42 8.97 -7.98
CA VAL A 258 14.40 8.67 -9.04
C VAL A 258 15.70 8.02 -8.54
N ASN A 259 16.07 8.24 -7.28
CA ASN A 259 17.31 7.75 -6.67
C ASN A 259 17.11 6.45 -5.89
N VAL A 260 15.94 5.83 -6.04
CA VAL A 260 15.48 4.70 -5.23
C VAL A 260 15.00 3.59 -6.16
N SER A 261 15.11 2.33 -5.72
CA SER A 261 14.66 1.22 -6.56
C SER A 261 13.14 1.32 -6.83
N PRO A 262 12.69 0.97 -8.04
CA PRO A 262 11.28 1.04 -8.45
C PRO A 262 10.30 0.37 -7.47
N ARG A 263 10.69 -0.71 -6.80
CA ARG A 263 9.87 -1.37 -5.76
C ARG A 263 9.44 -0.40 -4.65
N TYR A 264 10.32 0.49 -4.20
CA TYR A 264 10.04 1.45 -3.13
C TYR A 264 9.33 2.74 -3.60
N HIS A 265 8.95 2.83 -4.88
CA HIS A 265 7.99 3.84 -5.36
C HIS A 265 6.57 3.51 -4.90
N TYR A 266 6.36 2.26 -4.48
CA TYR A 266 5.16 1.76 -3.85
C TYR A 266 5.47 1.58 -2.35
N GLY A 267 4.53 2.00 -1.50
CA GLY A 267 4.61 1.77 -0.06
C GLY A 267 4.23 0.34 0.31
N GLU A 268 3.09 0.19 0.99
CA GLU A 268 2.56 -1.12 1.36
C GLU A 268 2.02 -1.89 0.15
N LEU A 269 2.34 -3.18 0.09
CA LEU A 269 1.81 -4.10 -0.92
C LEU A 269 0.91 -5.14 -0.26
N ARG A 270 -0.25 -5.39 -0.87
CA ARG A 270 -1.18 -6.41 -0.38
C ARG A 270 -0.85 -7.76 -1.00
N LEU A 271 -0.44 -8.73 -0.20
CA LEU A 271 -0.05 -10.04 -0.70
C LEU A 271 -1.19 -10.78 -1.40
N SER A 272 -2.44 -10.61 -0.96
CA SER A 272 -3.56 -11.30 -1.61
C SER A 272 -3.72 -10.89 -3.08
N ARG A 273 -3.45 -9.61 -3.41
CA ARG A 273 -3.44 -9.12 -4.79
C ARG A 273 -2.20 -9.63 -5.52
N LEU A 274 -1.05 -9.61 -4.85
CA LEU A 274 0.21 -10.10 -5.42
C LEU A 274 0.14 -11.59 -5.79
N ASN A 275 -0.43 -12.43 -4.92
CA ASN A 275 -0.68 -13.85 -5.18
C ASN A 275 -1.74 -14.07 -6.27
N PHE A 276 -2.79 -13.26 -6.32
CA PHE A 276 -3.82 -13.36 -7.37
C PHE A 276 -3.24 -13.07 -8.76
N TYR A 277 -2.40 -12.04 -8.89
CA TYR A 277 -1.74 -11.69 -10.14
C TYR A 277 -0.42 -12.44 -10.38
N ALA A 278 -0.02 -13.35 -9.49
CA ALA A 278 1.27 -14.01 -9.59
C ALA A 278 1.47 -14.79 -10.89
N PRO A 279 0.47 -15.53 -11.42
CA PRO A 279 0.61 -16.24 -12.69
C PRO A 279 0.90 -15.28 -13.85
N PHE A 280 0.28 -14.10 -13.85
CA PHE A 280 0.40 -13.13 -14.94
C PHE A 280 1.67 -12.27 -14.84
N LEU A 281 2.14 -11.99 -13.62
CA LEU A 281 3.23 -11.03 -13.39
C LEU A 281 4.58 -11.71 -13.16
N PHE A 282 4.60 -12.80 -12.39
CA PHE A 282 5.83 -13.51 -12.01
C PHE A 282 6.00 -14.86 -12.74
N GLY A 283 4.97 -15.34 -13.45
CA GLY A 283 4.97 -16.69 -14.04
C GLY A 283 4.96 -17.81 -13.00
N LYS A 284 4.60 -17.50 -11.74
CA LYS A 284 4.54 -18.43 -10.61
C LYS A 284 3.10 -18.56 -10.12
N PHE A 285 2.68 -19.74 -9.65
CA PHE A 285 1.33 -19.94 -9.12
C PHE A 285 1.02 -19.04 -7.92
N HIS A 286 2.00 -18.83 -7.04
CA HIS A 286 1.90 -17.94 -5.89
C HIS A 286 3.22 -17.20 -5.69
N PHE A 287 3.17 -15.96 -5.21
CA PHE A 287 4.36 -15.15 -4.89
C PHE A 287 5.01 -15.61 -3.59
N GLN A 288 4.18 -15.81 -2.55
CA GLN A 288 4.58 -16.39 -1.26
C GLN A 288 3.44 -17.26 -0.71
N ARG A 289 3.75 -18.50 -0.36
CA ARG A 289 2.80 -19.43 0.28
C ARG A 289 2.87 -19.22 1.79
N LEU A 290 1.94 -18.43 2.31
CA LEU A 290 1.91 -18.08 3.74
C LEU A 290 1.00 -18.97 4.58
N HIS A 291 0.05 -19.65 3.94
CA HIS A 291 -0.84 -20.59 4.60
C HIS A 291 -0.51 -21.99 4.07
N GLY A 292 0.04 -22.83 4.93
CA GLY A 292 0.13 -24.28 4.67
C GLY A 292 -1.18 -25.02 4.97
N GLN A 293 -2.13 -24.35 5.64
CA GLN A 293 -3.39 -24.95 6.09
C GLN A 293 -4.54 -24.55 5.16
N TYR A 294 -5.19 -25.56 4.56
CA TYR A 294 -6.34 -25.40 3.65
C TYR A 294 -7.56 -24.74 4.31
N SER A 295 -7.68 -24.84 5.64
CA SER A 295 -8.84 -24.39 6.42
C SER A 295 -9.22 -22.92 6.20
N ASP A 296 -8.24 -22.02 6.16
CA ASP A 296 -8.50 -20.58 6.01
C ASP A 296 -8.97 -20.17 4.61
N TYR A 297 -8.62 -20.97 3.60
CA TYR A 297 -9.12 -20.78 2.25
C TYR A 297 -10.59 -21.17 2.16
N PHE A 298 -10.93 -22.35 2.70
CA PHE A 298 -12.31 -22.83 2.74
C PHE A 298 -13.21 -21.94 3.61
N ALA A 299 -12.71 -21.45 4.76
CA ALA A 299 -13.43 -20.51 5.64
C ALA A 299 -14.00 -19.29 4.89
N ARG A 300 -13.29 -18.80 3.88
CA ARG A 300 -13.71 -17.63 3.07
C ARG A 300 -14.67 -17.99 1.95
N LEU A 301 -14.60 -19.23 1.48
CA LEU A 301 -15.45 -19.73 0.40
C LEU A 301 -16.82 -20.21 0.93
N TYR A 302 -16.90 -20.66 2.19
CA TYR A 302 -18.14 -21.14 2.80
C TYR A 302 -19.27 -20.11 2.74
N GLY A 303 -19.02 -18.83 3.07
CA GLY A 303 -20.06 -17.80 3.03
C GLY A 303 -20.73 -17.66 1.65
N PRO A 304 -19.95 -17.38 0.59
CA PRO A 304 -20.47 -17.31 -0.78
C PRO A 304 -21.12 -18.60 -1.28
N VAL A 305 -20.54 -19.78 -0.97
CA VAL A 305 -21.08 -21.07 -1.40
C VAL A 305 -22.40 -21.38 -0.69
N LEU A 306 -22.50 -21.15 0.62
CA LEU A 306 -23.74 -21.30 1.38
C LEU A 306 -24.81 -20.33 0.90
N PHE A 307 -24.44 -19.09 0.58
CA PHE A 307 -25.36 -18.12 0.00
C PHE A 307 -25.89 -18.59 -1.37
N ALA A 308 -25.00 -19.03 -2.27
CA ALA A 308 -25.41 -19.55 -3.58
C ALA A 308 -26.29 -20.80 -3.45
N PHE A 309 -25.94 -21.70 -2.53
CA PHE A 309 -26.73 -22.88 -2.22
C PHE A 309 -28.12 -22.50 -1.68
N ALA A 310 -28.20 -21.55 -0.75
CA ALA A 310 -29.46 -21.07 -0.19
C ALA A 310 -30.36 -20.44 -1.27
N VAL A 311 -29.78 -19.62 -2.15
CA VAL A 311 -30.49 -19.03 -3.30
C VAL A 311 -30.99 -20.11 -4.25
N ALA A 312 -30.14 -21.07 -4.64
CA ALA A 312 -30.51 -22.15 -5.55
C ALA A 312 -31.58 -23.07 -4.93
N SER A 313 -31.42 -23.46 -3.67
CA SER A 313 -32.38 -24.29 -2.93
C SER A 313 -33.73 -23.59 -2.81
N THR A 314 -33.75 -22.29 -2.51
CA THR A 314 -34.99 -21.51 -2.41
C THR A 314 -35.68 -21.40 -3.77
N ALA A 315 -34.91 -21.16 -4.84
CA ALA A 315 -35.44 -21.10 -6.20
C ALA A 315 -36.01 -22.45 -6.66
N LEU A 316 -35.27 -23.55 -6.43
CA LEU A 316 -35.72 -24.90 -6.76
C LEU A 316 -36.96 -25.30 -5.96
N SER A 317 -37.01 -24.98 -4.66
CA SER A 317 -38.19 -25.25 -3.82
C SER A 317 -39.41 -24.46 -4.30
N SER A 318 -39.22 -23.18 -4.64
CA SER A 318 -40.30 -22.34 -5.18
C SER A 318 -40.80 -22.87 -6.53
N MET A 319 -39.90 -23.32 -7.39
CA MET A 319 -40.24 -23.94 -8.67
C MET A 319 -40.99 -25.26 -8.50
N GLN A 320 -40.56 -26.11 -7.55
CA GLN A 320 -41.25 -27.34 -7.21
C GLN A 320 -42.68 -27.08 -6.72
N VAL A 321 -42.89 -26.06 -5.89
CA VAL A 321 -44.23 -25.65 -5.44
C VAL A 321 -45.10 -25.23 -6.62
N VAL A 322 -44.58 -24.43 -7.55
CA VAL A 322 -45.34 -23.99 -8.74
C VAL A 322 -45.71 -25.20 -9.64
N LEU A 323 -44.76 -26.09 -9.92
CA LEU A 323 -45.01 -27.26 -10.79
C LEU A 323 -45.94 -28.30 -10.14
N ALA A 324 -45.80 -28.56 -8.84
CA ALA A 324 -46.69 -29.48 -8.12
C ALA A 324 -48.13 -28.96 -8.10
N VAL A 325 -48.31 -27.64 -7.97
CA VAL A 325 -49.62 -26.98 -8.02
C VAL A 325 -50.26 -27.08 -9.41
N GLU A 326 -49.49 -27.17 -10.50
CA GLU A 326 -50.02 -27.41 -11.85
C GLU A 326 -50.50 -28.86 -12.06
N GLN A 327 -49.84 -29.84 -11.43
CA GLN A 327 -50.15 -31.27 -11.58
C GLN A 327 -51.41 -31.73 -10.83
N VAL A 328 -51.80 -31.06 -9.72
CA VAL A 328 -52.93 -31.45 -8.86
C VAL A 328 -54.28 -30.87 -9.35
N SER A 329 -54.33 -30.29 -10.55
CA SER A 329 -55.41 -29.42 -11.05
C SER A 329 -56.74 -30.09 -11.45
N SER A 330 -57.07 -31.28 -10.95
CA SER A 330 -58.34 -31.94 -11.32
C SER A 330 -59.53 -31.73 -10.38
N ALA A 331 -59.39 -31.23 -9.14
CA ALA A 331 -60.57 -31.22 -8.24
C ALA A 331 -60.72 -30.23 -7.06
N GLN A 332 -59.81 -29.28 -6.73
CA GLN A 332 -59.99 -28.47 -5.50
C GLN A 332 -59.63 -26.98 -5.59
N GLU A 333 -60.48 -26.17 -4.93
CA GLU A 333 -60.43 -24.73 -4.59
C GLU A 333 -59.44 -23.81 -5.35
N ILE A 334 -59.98 -23.11 -6.35
CA ILE A 334 -59.33 -22.08 -7.18
C ILE A 334 -58.58 -21.02 -6.33
N ALA A 335 -59.07 -20.71 -5.13
CA ALA A 335 -58.48 -19.71 -4.24
C ALA A 335 -57.11 -20.14 -3.70
N LEU A 336 -56.97 -21.38 -3.20
CA LEU A 336 -55.71 -21.89 -2.66
C LEU A 336 -54.65 -22.05 -3.76
N TRP A 337 -55.05 -22.47 -4.95
CA TRP A 337 -54.18 -22.56 -6.13
C TRP A 337 -53.57 -21.21 -6.51
N SER A 338 -54.40 -20.17 -6.56
CA SER A 338 -53.96 -18.81 -6.89
C SER A 338 -52.97 -18.27 -5.85
N VAL A 339 -53.26 -18.45 -4.56
CA VAL A 339 -52.42 -17.97 -3.46
C VAL A 339 -51.04 -18.62 -3.48
N CYS A 340 -50.96 -19.94 -3.62
CA CYS A 340 -49.67 -20.66 -3.64
C CYS A 340 -48.80 -20.27 -4.85
N ARG A 341 -49.41 -20.06 -6.02
CA ARG A 341 -48.70 -19.65 -7.24
C ARG A 341 -48.14 -18.23 -7.14
N TRP A 342 -48.93 -17.28 -6.64
CA TRP A 342 -48.46 -15.91 -6.42
C TRP A 342 -47.37 -15.86 -5.34
N ALA A 343 -47.51 -16.64 -4.27
CA ALA A 343 -46.50 -16.74 -3.22
C ALA A 343 -45.17 -17.30 -3.75
N GLY A 344 -45.19 -18.42 -4.49
CA GLY A 344 -43.99 -19.02 -5.07
C GLY A 344 -43.29 -18.10 -6.09
N THR A 345 -44.07 -17.42 -6.94
CA THR A 345 -43.55 -16.44 -7.90
C THR A 345 -42.93 -15.23 -7.18
N ALA A 346 -43.58 -14.72 -6.13
CA ALA A 346 -43.06 -13.60 -5.34
C ALA A 346 -41.73 -13.96 -4.66
N ILE A 347 -41.62 -15.14 -4.04
CA ILE A 347 -40.39 -15.61 -3.40
C ILE A 347 -39.24 -15.72 -4.41
N LEU A 348 -39.51 -16.26 -5.61
CA LEU A 348 -38.52 -16.39 -6.67
C LEU A 348 -38.02 -15.02 -7.15
N VAL A 349 -38.93 -14.07 -7.39
CA VAL A 349 -38.60 -12.69 -7.79
C VAL A 349 -37.77 -11.98 -6.72
N VAL A 350 -38.16 -12.08 -5.45
CA VAL A 350 -37.43 -11.48 -4.32
C VAL A 350 -36.03 -12.08 -4.21
N THR A 351 -35.89 -13.40 -4.30
CA THR A 351 -34.59 -14.09 -4.22
C THR A 351 -33.67 -13.67 -5.36
N ALA A 352 -34.19 -13.58 -6.60
CA ALA A 352 -33.43 -13.13 -7.76
C ALA A 352 -33.00 -11.66 -7.63
N ALA A 353 -33.89 -10.79 -7.12
CA ALA A 353 -33.58 -9.37 -6.90
C ALA A 353 -32.46 -9.18 -5.86
N ILE A 354 -32.50 -9.93 -4.76
CA ILE A 354 -31.44 -9.90 -3.72
C ILE A 354 -30.10 -10.36 -4.31
N ALA A 355 -30.09 -11.48 -5.04
CA ALA A 355 -28.87 -12.00 -5.67
C ALA A 355 -28.27 -10.99 -6.67
N LEU A 356 -29.11 -10.35 -7.49
CA LEU A 356 -28.70 -9.31 -8.42
C LEU A 356 -28.14 -8.09 -7.68
N GLY A 357 -28.79 -7.66 -6.59
CA GLY A 357 -28.31 -6.56 -5.76
C GLY A 357 -26.91 -6.78 -5.20
N PHE A 358 -26.63 -7.97 -4.67
CA PHE A 358 -25.28 -8.33 -4.20
C PHE A 358 -24.26 -8.37 -5.34
N ALA A 359 -24.61 -8.91 -6.51
CA ALA A 359 -23.73 -8.92 -7.67
C ALA A 359 -23.38 -7.49 -8.15
N LEU A 360 -24.38 -6.59 -8.19
CA LEU A 360 -24.17 -5.19 -8.55
C LEU A 360 -23.32 -4.44 -7.53
N LEU A 361 -23.55 -4.67 -6.23
CA LEU A 361 -22.74 -4.08 -5.16
C LEU A 361 -21.28 -4.54 -5.25
N TRP A 362 -21.05 -5.83 -5.50
CA TRP A 362 -19.71 -6.37 -5.70
C TRP A 362 -19.03 -5.76 -6.93
N LEU A 363 -19.74 -5.66 -8.06
CA LEU A 363 -19.23 -5.03 -9.28
C LEU A 363 -18.92 -3.55 -9.05
N TRP A 364 -19.76 -2.83 -8.31
CA TRP A 364 -19.55 -1.43 -7.98
C TRP A 364 -18.30 -1.23 -7.10
N LEU A 365 -18.14 -2.03 -6.05
CA LEU A 365 -16.95 -2.01 -5.20
C LEU A 365 -15.69 -2.27 -6.04
N PHE A 366 -15.72 -3.28 -6.90
CA PHE A 366 -14.62 -3.59 -7.81
C PHE A 366 -14.31 -2.39 -8.72
N CYS A 367 -15.28 -1.88 -9.47
CA CYS A 367 -15.10 -0.74 -10.36
C CYS A 367 -14.56 0.51 -9.63
N SER A 368 -15.03 0.79 -8.42
CA SER A 368 -14.57 1.95 -7.63
C SER A 368 -13.07 1.89 -7.30
N GLU A 369 -12.57 0.71 -6.92
CA GLU A 369 -11.16 0.44 -6.66
C GLU A 369 -10.31 0.64 -7.92
N TRP A 370 -10.79 0.14 -9.07
CA TRP A 370 -10.12 0.31 -10.36
C TRP A 370 -10.07 1.77 -10.82
N VAL A 371 -11.18 2.50 -10.68
CA VAL A 371 -11.25 3.92 -11.02
C VAL A 371 -10.27 4.72 -10.15
N TYR A 372 -10.17 4.42 -8.86
CA TYR A 372 -9.20 5.06 -7.96
C TYR A 372 -7.76 4.80 -8.42
N ALA A 373 -7.41 3.54 -8.73
CA ALA A 373 -6.07 3.17 -9.19
C ALA A 373 -5.70 3.88 -10.52
N ILE A 374 -6.63 3.93 -11.48
CA ILE A 374 -6.43 4.61 -12.76
C ILE A 374 -6.27 6.13 -12.57
N LYS A 375 -7.15 6.76 -11.78
CA LYS A 375 -7.05 8.21 -11.49
C LYS A 375 -5.71 8.56 -10.84
N CYS A 376 -5.22 7.72 -9.93
CA CYS A 376 -3.91 7.90 -9.31
C CYS A 376 -2.78 7.86 -10.34
N ARG A 377 -2.84 6.92 -11.30
CA ARG A 377 -1.85 6.81 -12.39
C ARG A 377 -1.85 8.03 -13.31
N VAL A 378 -3.03 8.52 -13.70
CA VAL A 378 -3.15 9.71 -14.56
C VAL A 378 -2.59 10.94 -13.88
N ARG A 379 -2.88 11.14 -12.58
CA ARG A 379 -2.32 12.26 -11.80
C ARG A 379 -0.80 12.23 -11.74
N LYS A 380 -0.21 11.06 -11.48
CA LYS A 380 1.26 10.93 -11.41
C LYS A 380 1.92 11.14 -12.76
N ARG A 381 1.35 10.62 -13.85
CA ARG A 381 1.83 10.90 -15.22
C ARG A 381 1.81 12.39 -15.54
N ARG A 382 0.75 13.11 -15.16
CA ARG A 382 0.69 14.57 -15.32
C ARG A 382 1.78 15.28 -14.52
N GLN A 383 2.01 14.89 -13.27
CA GLN A 383 3.07 15.48 -12.44
C GLN A 383 4.47 15.28 -13.03
N VAL A 384 4.74 14.10 -13.59
CA VAL A 384 6.02 13.83 -14.27
C VAL A 384 6.18 14.69 -15.52
N LEU A 385 5.12 14.84 -16.32
CA LEU A 385 5.14 15.71 -17.51
C LEU A 385 5.37 17.18 -17.12
N TYR A 386 4.66 17.70 -16.11
CA TYR A 386 4.90 19.06 -15.60
C TYR A 386 6.34 19.28 -15.09
N GLN A 387 6.98 18.26 -14.52
CA GLN A 387 8.37 18.33 -14.08
C GLN A 387 9.40 18.24 -15.21
N LEU A 388 9.00 17.83 -16.41
CA LEU A 388 9.86 17.77 -17.61
C LEU A 388 9.72 19.04 -18.48
N ASP A 389 8.58 19.73 -18.37
CA ASP A 389 8.30 20.98 -19.09
C ASP A 389 8.80 22.26 -18.35
N CYS A 390 9.23 22.12 -17.09
CA CYS A 390 9.89 23.15 -16.28
C CYS A 390 11.38 22.83 -16.15
#